data_AF-A0A7V7RCA8-F1
#
_entry.id   AF-A0A7V7RCA8-F1
#
_cell.length_a   1.000
_cell.length_b   1.000
_cell.length_c   1.000
_cell.angle_alpha   90.00
_cell.angle_beta   90.00
_cell.angle_gamma   90.00
#
_symmetry.space_group_name_H-M   'P 1'
#
loop_
_entity.id
_entity.type
_entity.pdbx_description
1 polymer ?
#
loop_
_entity_poly.entity_id
_entity_poly.type
_entity_poly.pdbx_seq_one_letter_code
_entity_poly.pdbx_strand_id
1 'polypeptide(L)'
;MTEITSSHQYFTLDKQEEQKFILSQNLQALINEKNEAIAGYTRAVLTIPAALVQLKWQNRREIYPFLVKEEVYGAVLEEIMKHYPQLRAQILTAIEENYQQIKAQEAETLMLSRRLAEGNCQTSSVTPLPEPPVASPDK
;
A
#
# COMPACT_ATOMS: atom_id res chain seq x y z
N MET A 1 28.83 67.31 -14.61
CA MET A 1 27.90 66.36 -15.24
C MET A 1 28.14 65.02 -14.56
N THR A 2 27.07 64.38 -14.09
CA THR A 2 27.06 63.29 -13.11
C THR A 2 27.64 61.99 -13.66
N GLU A 3 28.77 61.55 -13.11
CA GLU A 3 29.26 60.18 -13.26
C GLU A 3 28.37 59.25 -12.44
N ILE A 4 27.41 58.62 -13.11
CA ILE A 4 26.72 57.44 -12.58
C ILE A 4 27.43 56.25 -13.23
N THR A 5 28.52 55.80 -12.61
CA THR A 5 29.06 54.47 -12.88
C THR A 5 28.04 53.46 -12.39
N SER A 6 27.13 53.09 -13.28
CA SER A 6 26.21 51.97 -13.07
C SER A 6 27.03 50.69 -13.01
N SER A 7 27.49 50.37 -11.81
CA SER A 7 27.99 49.05 -11.46
C SER A 7 26.79 48.11 -11.40
N HIS A 8 26.29 47.71 -12.57
CA HIS A 8 25.51 46.47 -12.67
C HIS A 8 26.48 45.32 -12.57
N GLN A 9 26.97 45.10 -11.35
CA GLN A 9 27.60 43.86 -10.94
C GLN A 9 26.51 42.79 -11.05
N TYR A 10 26.44 42.16 -12.22
CA TYR A 10 25.62 40.97 -12.43
C TYR A 10 26.12 39.94 -11.41
N PHE A 11 25.36 39.77 -10.34
CA PHE A 11 25.54 38.74 -9.35
C PHE A 11 25.22 37.42 -10.06
N THR A 12 26.18 36.91 -10.84
CA THR A 12 26.11 35.57 -11.41
C THR A 12 26.27 34.63 -10.24
N LEU A 13 25.16 34.30 -9.59
CA LEU A 13 25.09 33.20 -8.64
C LEU A 13 25.72 31.99 -9.33
N ASP A 14 26.53 31.25 -8.59
CA ASP A 14 27.05 29.99 -9.08
C ASP A 14 25.86 29.14 -9.56
N LYS A 15 25.96 28.43 -10.69
CA LYS A 15 24.81 27.71 -11.29
C LYS A 15 24.10 26.80 -10.28
N GLN A 16 24.86 26.33 -9.30
CA GLN A 16 24.37 25.53 -8.17
C GLN A 16 23.47 26.31 -7.20
N GLU A 17 23.73 27.60 -6.98
CA GLU A 17 22.92 28.49 -6.14
C GLU A 17 21.63 28.91 -6.86
N GLU A 18 21.67 29.14 -8.17
CA GLU A 18 20.47 29.37 -8.99
C GLU A 18 19.53 28.14 -8.96
N GLN A 19 20.09 26.93 -9.11
CA GLN A 19 19.32 25.70 -9.00
C GLN A 19 18.69 25.51 -7.62
N LYS A 20 19.40 25.86 -6.54
CA LYS A 20 18.85 25.81 -5.17
C LYS A 20 17.72 26.83 -4.99
N PHE A 21 17.85 28.01 -5.58
CA PHE A 21 16.80 29.03 -5.55
C PHE A 21 15.56 28.60 -6.33
N ILE A 22 15.74 28.03 -7.53
CA ILE A 22 14.64 27.48 -8.33
C ILE A 22 13.97 26.32 -7.57
N LEU A 23 14.75 25.44 -6.95
CA LEU A 23 14.22 24.33 -6.16
C LEU A 23 13.41 24.83 -4.95
N SER A 24 13.89 25.84 -4.23
CA SER A 24 13.17 26.40 -3.08
C SER A 24 11.87 27.07 -3.51
N GLN A 25 11.87 27.77 -4.65
CA GLN A 25 10.66 28.35 -5.23
C GLN A 25 9.64 27.28 -5.63
N ASN A 26 10.08 26.20 -6.30
CA ASN A 26 9.21 25.08 -6.67
C ASN A 26 8.65 24.36 -5.44
N LEU A 27 9.45 24.18 -4.40
CA LEU A 27 9.02 23.59 -3.13
C LEU A 27 7.91 24.45 -2.48
N GLN A 28 8.09 25.77 -2.46
CA GLN A 28 7.06 26.68 -1.96
C GLN A 28 5.78 26.65 -2.80
N ALA A 29 5.90 26.60 -4.13
CA ALA A 29 4.75 26.47 -5.03
C ALA A 29 3.95 25.18 -4.74
N LEU A 30 4.65 24.04 -4.60
CA LEU A 30 4.03 22.75 -4.27
C LEU A 30 3.38 22.74 -2.88
N ILE A 31 4.00 23.36 -1.88
CA ILE A 31 3.42 23.50 -0.54
C ILE A 31 2.14 24.34 -0.59
N ASN A 32 2.15 25.43 -1.36
CA ASN A 32 1.01 26.32 -1.52
C ASN A 32 -0.14 25.62 -2.24
N GLU A 33 0.13 24.93 -3.34
CA GLU A 33 -0.86 24.15 -4.10
C GLU A 33 -1.48 23.05 -3.22
N LYS A 34 -0.66 22.32 -2.46
CA LYS A 34 -1.14 21.31 -1.49
C LYS A 34 -2.03 21.95 -0.42
N ASN A 35 -1.61 23.07 0.16
CA ASN A 35 -2.38 23.77 1.20
C ASN A 35 -3.69 24.34 0.64
N GLU A 36 -3.69 24.82 -0.61
CA GLU A 36 -4.88 25.33 -1.30
C GLU A 36 -5.88 24.20 -1.60
N ALA A 37 -5.39 23.05 -2.08
CA ALA A 37 -6.21 21.86 -2.24
C ALA A 37 -6.84 21.43 -0.91
N ILE A 38 -6.05 21.33 0.16
CA ILE A 38 -6.55 21.01 1.52
C ILE A 38 -7.62 22.03 1.98
N ALA A 39 -7.39 23.32 1.76
CA ALA A 39 -8.34 24.37 2.12
C ALA A 39 -9.64 24.28 1.29
N GLY A 40 -9.55 23.92 -0.01
CA GLY A 40 -10.71 23.64 -0.85
C GLY A 40 -11.56 22.48 -0.32
N TYR A 41 -10.93 21.35 0.02
CA TYR A 41 -11.62 20.20 0.60
C TYR A 41 -12.22 20.49 1.99
N THR A 42 -11.48 21.22 2.84
CA THR A 42 -11.95 21.58 4.19
C THR A 42 -13.12 22.56 4.17
N ARG A 43 -13.22 23.44 3.15
CA ARG A 43 -14.38 24.32 2.99
C ARG A 43 -15.64 23.57 2.54
N ALA A 44 -15.50 22.46 1.81
CA ALA A 44 -16.62 21.68 1.30
C ALA A 44 -17.20 20.68 2.33
N VAL A 45 -16.45 20.36 3.40
CA VAL A 45 -16.83 19.32 4.36
C VAL A 45 -16.75 19.84 5.79
N LEU A 46 -17.86 19.76 6.53
CA LEU A 46 -18.06 20.31 7.87
C LEU A 46 -17.06 19.81 8.94
N THR A 47 -16.38 18.67 8.71
CA THR A 47 -15.43 18.10 9.67
C THR A 47 -14.20 17.50 8.98
N ILE A 48 -13.01 17.70 9.59
CA ILE A 48 -11.72 17.19 9.09
C ILE A 48 -11.75 15.66 8.85
N PRO A 49 -12.34 14.82 9.73
CA PRO A 49 -12.44 13.39 9.47
C PRO A 49 -13.26 13.05 8.23
N ALA A 50 -14.38 13.74 7.98
CA ALA A 50 -15.19 13.50 6.80
C ALA A 50 -14.47 13.94 5.51
N ALA A 51 -13.69 15.03 5.56
CA ALA A 51 -12.85 15.46 4.44
C ALA A 51 -11.77 14.41 4.14
N LEU A 52 -11.14 13.85 5.17
CA LEU A 52 -10.15 12.77 5.02
C LEU A 52 -10.76 11.49 4.46
N VAL A 53 -11.97 11.11 4.90
CA VAL A 53 -12.68 9.94 4.34
C VAL A 53 -13.00 10.16 2.86
N GLN A 54 -13.50 11.33 2.47
CA GLN A 54 -13.72 11.64 1.05
C GLN A 54 -12.43 11.63 0.24
N LEU A 55 -11.35 12.23 0.75
CA LEU A 55 -10.06 12.27 0.07
C LEU A 55 -9.49 10.85 -0.13
N LYS A 56 -9.62 9.99 0.89
CA LYS A 56 -9.26 8.57 0.79
C LYS A 56 -10.12 7.85 -0.24
N TRP A 57 -11.40 8.15 -0.30
CA TRP A 57 -12.33 7.56 -1.27
C TRP A 57 -12.05 8.00 -2.72
N GLN A 58 -11.68 9.27 -2.92
CA GLN A 58 -11.31 9.83 -4.22
C GLN A 58 -9.99 9.22 -4.72
N ASN A 59 -9.00 9.10 -3.85
CA ASN A 59 -7.68 8.53 -4.17
C ASN A 59 -7.60 7.01 -3.95
N ARG A 60 -8.74 6.31 -3.87
CA ARG A 60 -8.76 4.87 -3.55
C ARG A 60 -7.99 4.00 -4.53
N ARG A 61 -7.85 4.45 -5.79
CA ARG A 61 -7.08 3.78 -6.84
C ARG A 61 -5.58 3.75 -6.56
N GLU A 62 -5.07 4.83 -5.97
CA GLU A 62 -3.65 4.96 -5.64
C GLU A 62 -3.34 4.35 -4.28
N ILE A 63 -4.25 4.49 -3.31
CA ILE A 63 -4.05 4.03 -1.93
C ILE A 63 -4.32 2.52 -1.77
N TYR A 64 -5.32 1.99 -2.49
CA TYR A 64 -5.78 0.61 -2.35
C TYR A 64 -5.95 -0.09 -3.71
N PRO A 65 -4.85 -0.36 -4.44
CA PRO A 65 -4.91 -0.90 -5.79
C PRO A 65 -5.58 -2.28 -5.87
N PHE A 66 -5.49 -3.10 -4.81
CA PHE A 66 -6.14 -4.42 -4.77
C PHE A 66 -7.65 -4.33 -4.52
N LEU A 67 -8.10 -3.50 -3.57
CA LEU A 67 -9.52 -3.31 -3.27
C LEU A 67 -10.28 -2.75 -4.48
N VAL A 68 -9.67 -1.85 -5.26
CA VAL A 68 -10.29 -1.33 -6.49
C VAL A 68 -10.45 -2.42 -7.54
N LYS A 69 -9.51 -3.36 -7.65
CA LYS A 69 -9.65 -4.50 -8.57
C LYS A 69 -10.83 -5.38 -8.15
N GLU A 70 -10.96 -5.67 -6.87
CA GLU A 70 -12.08 -6.44 -6.33
C GLU A 70 -13.43 -5.75 -6.57
N GLU A 71 -13.52 -4.42 -6.39
CA GLU A 71 -14.72 -3.64 -6.72
C GLU A 71 -15.09 -3.78 -8.21
N VAL A 72 -14.11 -3.65 -9.11
CA VAL A 72 -14.33 -3.75 -10.55
C VAL A 72 -14.75 -5.17 -10.94
N TYR A 73 -14.08 -6.19 -10.42
CA TYR A 73 -14.45 -7.58 -10.68
C TYR A 73 -15.84 -7.89 -10.13
N GLY A 74 -16.17 -7.41 -8.93
CA GLY A 74 -17.49 -7.56 -8.31
C GLY A 74 -18.59 -6.90 -9.15
N ALA A 75 -18.37 -5.67 -9.62
CA ALA A 75 -19.33 -4.96 -10.48
C ALA A 75 -19.56 -5.68 -11.81
N VAL A 76 -18.50 -6.20 -12.43
CA VAL A 76 -18.60 -6.97 -13.68
C VAL A 76 -19.35 -8.28 -13.45
N LEU A 77 -19.03 -9.00 -12.38
CA LEU A 77 -19.72 -10.23 -11.98
C LEU A 77 -21.21 -9.97 -11.72
N GLU A 78 -21.54 -8.86 -11.06
CA GLU A 78 -22.92 -8.47 -10.81
C GLU A 78 -23.70 -8.18 -12.09
N GLU A 79 -23.10 -7.48 -13.06
CA GLU A 79 -23.75 -7.30 -14.35
C GLU A 79 -23.92 -8.61 -15.12
N ILE A 80 -22.94 -9.49 -15.11
CA ILE A 80 -23.06 -10.83 -15.72
C ILE A 80 -24.18 -11.64 -15.07
N MET A 81 -24.29 -11.59 -13.73
CA MET A 81 -25.34 -12.28 -12.99
C MET A 81 -26.75 -11.69 -13.25
N LYS A 82 -26.85 -10.40 -13.54
CA LYS A 82 -28.11 -9.76 -13.96
C LYS A 82 -28.53 -10.18 -15.37
N HIS A 83 -27.59 -10.26 -16.30
CA HIS A 83 -27.87 -10.62 -17.70
C HIS A 83 -28.14 -12.12 -17.87
N TYR A 84 -27.48 -12.97 -17.06
CA TYR A 84 -27.58 -14.43 -17.14
C TYR A 84 -27.90 -15.05 -15.77
N PRO A 85 -29.17 -15.03 -15.32
CA PRO A 85 -29.55 -15.54 -14.00
C PRO A 85 -29.33 -17.05 -13.85
N GLN A 86 -29.30 -17.79 -14.96
CA GLN A 86 -29.05 -19.24 -14.98
C GLN A 86 -27.61 -19.59 -14.53
N LEU A 87 -26.65 -18.71 -14.82
CA LEU A 87 -25.24 -18.89 -14.46
C LEU A 87 -24.94 -18.44 -13.03
N ARG A 88 -25.85 -17.68 -12.40
CA ARG A 88 -25.65 -17.13 -11.05
C ARG A 88 -25.31 -18.20 -10.02
N ALA A 89 -26.06 -19.31 -10.01
CA ALA A 89 -25.82 -20.40 -9.07
C ALA A 89 -24.44 -21.02 -9.28
N GLN A 90 -24.04 -21.25 -10.53
CA GLN A 90 -22.74 -21.83 -10.87
C GLN A 90 -21.57 -20.90 -10.53
N ILE A 91 -21.74 -19.60 -10.76
CA ILE A 91 -20.74 -18.58 -10.40
C ILE A 91 -20.56 -18.55 -8.88
N LEU A 92 -21.66 -18.57 -8.11
CA LEU A 92 -21.59 -18.57 -6.65
C LEU A 92 -20.94 -19.84 -6.09
N THR A 93 -21.27 -21.02 -6.63
CA THR A 93 -20.63 -22.27 -6.20
C THR A 93 -19.13 -22.26 -6.50
N ALA A 94 -18.72 -21.77 -7.67
CA ALA A 94 -17.31 -21.66 -8.01
C ALA A 94 -16.55 -20.67 -7.11
N ILE A 95 -17.17 -19.54 -6.76
CA ILE A 95 -16.59 -18.57 -5.83
C ILE A 95 -16.44 -19.20 -4.43
N GLU A 96 -17.46 -19.91 -3.96
CA GLU A 96 -17.44 -20.58 -2.66
C GLU A 96 -16.34 -21.65 -2.60
N GLU A 97 -16.22 -22.50 -3.63
CA GLU A 97 -15.17 -23.51 -3.71
C GLU A 97 -13.77 -22.89 -3.66
N ASN A 98 -13.52 -21.84 -4.44
CA ASN A 98 -12.24 -21.14 -4.44
C ASN A 98 -11.96 -20.48 -3.08
N TYR A 99 -12.98 -19.89 -2.46
CA TYR A 99 -12.84 -19.30 -1.13
C TYR A 99 -12.45 -20.36 -0.08
N GLN A 100 -13.10 -21.52 -0.09
CA GLN A 100 -12.76 -22.62 0.83
C GLN A 100 -11.34 -23.15 0.59
N GLN A 101 -10.87 -23.22 -0.66
CA GLN A 101 -9.50 -23.60 -0.97
C GLN A 101 -8.48 -22.60 -0.39
N ILE A 102 -8.69 -21.30 -0.60
CA ILE A 102 -7.81 -20.25 -0.07
C ILE A 102 -7.78 -20.31 1.46
N LYS A 103 -8.95 -20.43 2.09
CA LYS A 103 -9.07 -20.56 3.54
C LYS A 103 -8.33 -21.77 4.09
N ALA A 104 -8.39 -22.91 3.39
CA ALA A 104 -7.65 -24.11 3.77
C ALA A 104 -6.14 -23.89 3.68
N GLN A 105 -5.66 -23.29 2.59
CA GLN A 105 -4.24 -22.96 2.40
C GLN A 105 -3.72 -21.97 3.46
N GLU A 106 -4.51 -20.96 3.82
CA GLU A 106 -4.18 -20.03 4.90
C GLU A 106 -4.08 -20.76 6.25
N ALA A 107 -5.04 -21.64 6.55
CA ALA A 107 -5.01 -22.43 7.78
C ALA A 107 -3.77 -23.35 7.85
N GLU A 108 -3.42 -24.02 6.74
CA GLU A 108 -2.19 -24.81 6.63
C GLU A 108 -0.94 -23.96 6.84
N THR A 109 -0.88 -22.79 6.19
CA THR A 109 0.25 -21.86 6.31
C THR A 109 0.41 -21.35 7.73
N LEU A 110 -0.70 -21.02 8.42
CA LEU A 110 -0.69 -20.61 9.82
C LEU A 110 -0.29 -21.74 10.76
N MET A 111 -0.70 -22.97 10.47
CA MET A 111 -0.26 -24.15 11.23
C MET A 111 1.24 -24.39 11.06
N LEU A 112 1.77 -24.25 9.85
CA LEU A 112 3.20 -24.35 9.57
C LEU A 112 3.98 -23.23 10.28
N SER A 113 3.53 -21.98 10.19
CA SER A 113 4.20 -20.86 10.86
C SER A 113 4.19 -21.01 12.39
N ARG A 114 3.10 -21.52 12.97
CA ARG A 114 3.02 -21.85 14.39
C ARG A 114 4.00 -22.95 14.77
N ARG A 115 4.04 -24.06 14.02
CA ARG A 115 5.01 -25.13 14.28
C ARG A 115 6.45 -24.65 14.17
N LEU A 116 6.73 -23.69 13.26
CA LEU A 116 8.06 -23.10 13.10
C LEU A 116 8.43 -22.24 14.31
N ALA A 117 7.49 -21.44 14.80
CA ALA A 117 7.67 -20.63 16.01
C ALA A 117 7.87 -21.47 17.28
N GLU A 118 7.21 -22.64 17.36
CA GLU A 118 7.34 -23.59 18.46
C GLU A 118 8.65 -24.43 18.40
N GLY A 119 9.47 -24.27 17.35
CA GLY A 119 10.77 -24.95 17.20
C GLY A 119 10.68 -26.44 16.84
N ASN A 120 9.48 -26.98 16.66
CA ASN A 120 9.21 -28.40 16.39
C ASN A 120 9.13 -28.74 14.89
N CYS A 121 9.59 -27.84 14.01
CA CYS A 121 9.61 -28.11 12.57
C CYS A 121 10.89 -28.85 12.17
N GLN A 122 10.79 -30.17 12.07
CA GLN A 122 11.74 -30.95 11.28
C GLN A 122 11.35 -30.82 9.81
N THR A 123 12.05 -29.97 9.06
CA THR A 123 11.95 -29.99 7.60
C THR A 123 12.50 -31.33 7.11
N SER A 124 11.80 -32.01 6.20
CA SER A 124 12.19 -33.34 5.67
C SER A 124 13.60 -33.42 5.07
N SER A 125 14.28 -32.28 4.88
CA SER A 125 15.65 -32.16 4.39
C SER A 125 16.73 -32.23 5.47
N VAL A 126 16.37 -32.29 6.76
CA VAL A 126 17.34 -32.39 7.86
C VAL A 126 17.34 -33.81 8.40
N THR A 127 18.39 -34.57 8.10
CA THR A 127 18.69 -35.83 8.79
C THR A 127 18.82 -35.54 10.29
N PRO A 128 18.07 -36.21 11.18
CA PRO A 128 18.20 -36.00 12.60
C PRO A 128 19.65 -36.30 13.02
N LEU A 129 20.29 -35.36 13.73
CA LEU A 129 21.56 -35.64 14.38
C LEU A 129 21.33 -36.70 15.48
N PRO A 130 22.25 -37.66 15.67
CA PRO A 130 22.09 -38.70 16.68
C PRO A 130 21.91 -38.09 18.07
N GLU A 131 20.87 -38.51 18.80
CA GLU A 131 20.71 -38.16 20.21
C GLU A 131 21.96 -38.61 21.00
N PRO A 132 22.51 -37.75 21.89
CA PRO A 132 23.62 -38.15 22.73
C PRO A 132 23.21 -39.28 23.69
N PRO A 133 24.12 -40.22 24.01
CA PRO A 133 23.79 -41.40 24.78
C PRO A 133 23.26 -41.02 26.16
N VAL A 134 22.09 -41.56 26.49
CA VAL A 134 21.52 -41.55 27.84
C VAL A 134 22.55 -42.16 28.78
N ALA A 135 23.14 -41.35 29.65
CA ALA A 135 23.97 -41.84 30.74
C ALA A 135 23.08 -42.69 31.65
N SER A 136 23.32 -44.00 31.67
CA SER A 136 22.73 -44.91 32.64
C SER A 136 23.01 -44.41 34.06
N PRO A 137 22.02 -44.38 34.96
CA PRO A 137 22.29 -44.12 36.36
C PRO A 137 22.98 -45.33 36.98
N ASP A 138 24.27 -45.20 37.25
CA ASP A 138 24.97 -46.05 38.21
C ASP A 138 24.41 -45.78 39.62
N LYS A 139 23.53 -46.66 40.12
CA LYS A 139 23.66 -47.40 41.39
C LYS A 139 22.38 -48.14 41.78
#